data_AF-A0A392WA00-F1
#
_entry.id   AF-A0A392WA00-F1
#
_cell.length_a   1.000
_cell.length_b   1.000
_cell.length_c   1.000
_cell.angle_alpha   90.00
_cell.angle_beta   90.00
_cell.angle_gamma   90.00
#
_symmetry.space_group_name_H-M   'P 1'
#
loop_
_entity.id
_entity.type
_entity.pdbx_description
1 polymer ?
#
loop_
_entity_poly.entity_id
_entity_poly.type
_entity_poly.pdbx_seq_one_letter_code
_entity_poly.pdbx_strand_id
1 'polypeptide(L)' 'VCLGDSIAVNGTCLTVTQFDTETSDFTVGLAPETLRKTSLSELEPGSPVNLERAVTPVSRMGGHFVQ' A
#
# COMPACT_ATOMS: atom_id res chain seq x y z
N VAL A 1 10.60 -4.46 -3.17
CA VAL A 1 9.19 -4.84 -3.38
C VAL A 1 9.23 -6.14 -4.15
N CYS A 2 8.50 -7.13 -3.68
CA CYS A 2 8.35 -8.43 -4.30
C CYS A 2 6.86 -8.71 -4.49
N LEU A 3 6.54 -9.65 -5.37
CA LEU A 3 5.18 -10.13 -5.53
C LEU A 3 4.65 -10.68 -4.20
N GLY A 4 3.47 -10.24 -3.77
CA GLY A 4 2.87 -10.63 -2.51
C GLY A 4 3.29 -9.79 -1.29
N ASP A 5 4.18 -8.80 -1.44
CA ASP A 5 4.50 -7.86 -0.37
C ASP A 5 3.25 -7.06 0.04
N SER A 6 3.17 -6.70 1.32
CA SER A 6 2.18 -5.78 1.86
C SER A 6 2.72 -4.35 1.89
N ILE A 7 1.97 -3.43 1.29
CA ILE A 7 2.24 -1.99 1.31
C ILE A 7 0.97 -1.27 1.75
N ALA A 8 1.09 -0.39 2.74
CA ALA A 8 0.00 0.47 3.16
C ALA A 8 -0.08 1.70 2.25
N VAL A 9 -1.24 1.92 1.63
CA VAL A 9 -1.55 3.10 0.80
C VAL A 9 -2.60 3.93 1.54
N ASN A 10 -2.24 5.14 1.95
CA ASN A 10 -3.08 5.98 2.84
C ASN A 10 -3.56 5.20 4.10
N GLY A 11 -2.68 4.36 4.67
CA GLY A 11 -2.99 3.52 5.83
C GLY A 11 -3.78 2.24 5.52
N THR A 12 -4.15 1.99 4.26
CA THR A 12 -4.85 0.77 3.84
C THR A 12 -3.84 -0.29 3.41
N CYS A 13 -3.76 -1.42 4.13
CA CYS A 13 -2.87 -2.53 3.78
C CYS A 13 -3.33 -3.23 2.48
N LEU A 14 -2.47 -3.25 1.46
CA LEU A 14 -2.75 -3.84 0.15
C LEU A 14 -1.62 -4.78 -0.28
N THR A 15 -1.97 -5.82 -1.02
CA THR A 15 -1.03 -6.82 -1.54
C THR A 15 -0.58 -6.47 -2.94
N VAL A 16 0.74 -6.43 -3.17
CA VAL A 16 1.34 -6.19 -4.48
C VAL A 16 1.10 -7.37 -5.42
N THR A 17 0.44 -7.10 -6.54
CA THR A 17 0.11 -8.10 -7.58
C THR A 17 1.03 -8.01 -8.78
N GLN A 18 1.66 -6.86 -9.02
CA GLN A 18 2.67 -6.63 -10.06
C GLN A 18 3.61 -5.51 -9.60
N PHE A 19 4.86 -5.52 -10.05
CA PHE A 19 5.80 -4.42 -9.81
C PHE A 19 6.82 -4.35 -10.95
N ASP A 20 7.30 -3.14 -11.21
CA ASP A 20 8.33 -2.84 -12.19
C ASP A 20 9.44 -2.02 -11.51
N THR A 21 10.66 -2.55 -11.52
CA THR A 21 11.80 -1.87 -10.89
C THR A 21 12.45 -0.81 -11.77
N GLU A 22 12.26 -0.87 -13.09
CA GLU A 22 12.78 0.13 -14.01
C GLU A 22 11.95 1.40 -13.95
N THR A 23 10.63 1.28 -13.86
CA THR A 23 9.72 2.44 -13.72
C THR A 23 9.42 2.81 -12.27
N SER A 24 9.78 1.96 -11.30
CA SER A 24 9.47 2.10 -9.87
C SER A 24 7.96 2.08 -9.55
N ASP A 25 7.19 1.35 -10.35
CA ASP A 25 5.74 1.22 -10.19
C ASP A 25 5.35 -0.11 -9.54
N PHE A 26 4.18 -0.12 -8.90
CA PHE A 26 3.54 -1.34 -8.43
C PHE A 26 2.03 -1.28 -8.59
N THR A 27 1.40 -2.44 -8.69
CA THR A 27 -0.05 -2.60 -8.84
C THR A 27 -0.60 -3.43 -7.68
N VAL A 28 -1.81 -3.09 -7.25
CA VAL A 28 -2.52 -3.75 -6.16
C VAL A 28 -3.98 -3.99 -6.58
N GLY A 29 -4.58 -5.04 -6.04
CA GLY A 29 -6.01 -5.28 -6.17
C GLY A 29 -6.81 -4.61 -5.06
N LEU A 30 -7.93 -3.98 -5.41
CA LEU A 30 -8.85 -3.38 -4.44
C LEU A 30 -10.14 -4.19 -4.39
N ALA A 31 -10.45 -4.72 -3.20
CA ALA A 31 -11.73 -5.38 -2.97
C ALA A 31 -12.87 -4.33 -2.92
N PRO A 32 -14.12 -4.69 -3.26
CA PRO A 32 -15.25 -3.77 -3.17
C PRO A 32 -15.43 -3.16 -1.78
N GLU A 33 -15.17 -3.91 -0.71
CA GLU A 33 -15.27 -3.40 0.65
C GLU A 33 -14.18 -2.37 0.96
N THR A 34 -12.95 -2.59 0.47
CA THR A 34 -11.85 -1.62 0.60
C THR A 34 -12.22 -0.29 -0.04
N LEU A 35 -12.79 -0.31 -1.25
CA LEU A 35 -13.24 0.90 -1.94
C LEU A 35 -14.35 1.65 -1.19
N ARG A 36 -15.23 0.92 -0.49
CA ARG A 36 -16.33 1.49 0.30
C ARG A 36 -15.89 2.08 1.63
N LYS A 37 -14.80 1.57 2.21
CA LYS A 37 -14.37 1.90 3.58
C LYS A 37 -13.17 2.85 3.64
N THR A 38 -12.56 3.17 2.51
CA THR A 38 -11.34 3.95 2.42
C THR A 38 -11.50 5.10 1.42
N SER A 39 -10.62 6.10 1.49
CA SER A 39 -10.58 7.21 0.53
C SER A 39 -10.04 6.80 -0.85
N LEU A 40 -9.69 5.54 -1.07
CA LEU A 40 -9.07 5.07 -2.31
C LEU A 40 -10.00 5.16 -3.53
N SER A 41 -11.31 5.18 -3.32
CA SER A 41 -12.30 5.32 -4.40
C SER A 41 -12.36 6.74 -4.98
N GLU A 42 -11.81 7.72 -4.29
CA GLU A 42 -11.78 9.14 -4.70
C GLU A 42 -10.49 9.50 -5.45
N LEU A 43 -9.53 8.57 -5.54
CA LEU A 43 -8.23 8.81 -6.16
C LEU A 43 -8.33 8.80 -7.68
N GLU A 44 -7.69 9.78 -8.30
CA GLU A 44 -7.49 9.88 -9.74
C GLU A 44 -6.00 9.73 -10.10
N PRO A 45 -5.65 9.35 -11.34
CA PRO A 45 -4.26 9.33 -11.79
C PRO A 45 -3.53 10.65 -11.49
N GLY A 46 -2.39 10.57 -10.81
CA GLY A 46 -1.61 11.73 -10.35
C GLY A 46 -1.93 12.20 -8.92
N SER A 47 -2.94 11.62 -8.26
CA SER A 47 -3.24 11.91 -6.86
C SER A 47 -2.10 11.48 -5.93
N PRO A 48 -1.64 12.33 -5.00
CA PRO A 48 -0.61 11.93 -4.05
C PRO A 48 -1.19 10.97 -3.00
N VAL A 49 -0.37 10.01 -2.58
CA VAL A 49 -0.71 9.03 -1.54
C VAL A 49 0.45 8.84 -0.57
N ASN A 50 0.13 8.52 0.68
CA ASN A 50 1.12 8.06 1.66
C ASN A 50 1.41 6.59 1.43
N LEU A 51 2.69 6.22 1.44
CA LEU A 51 3.15 4.84 1.27
C LEU A 51 3.99 4.42 2.47
N GLU A 52 3.65 3.27 3.05
CA GLU A 52 4.44 2.63 4.11
C GLU A 52 4.62 1.14 3.80
N ARG A 53 5.87 0.68 3.85
CA ARG A 53 6.19 -0.75 3.66
C ARG A 53 5.91 -1.50 4.95
N ALA A 54 5.47 -2.76 4.85
CA ALA A 54 5.37 -3.62 6.01
C ALA A 54 6.68 -3.69 6.80
N VAL A 55 6.55 -3.55 8.12
CA VAL A 55 7.66 -3.56 9.07
C VAL A 55 8.20 -4.98 9.23
N THR A 56 9.52 -5.15 9.37
CA THR A 56 10.12 -6.43 9.76
C THR A 56 10.33 -6.48 11.28
N PRO A 57 10.44 -7.67 11.89
CA PRO A 57 10.63 -7.80 13.35
C PRO A 57 11.85 -7.05 13.92
N VAL A 58 12.84 -6.79 13.08
CA VAL A 58 14.09 -6.10 13.45
C VAL A 58 14.10 -4.61 13.09
N SER A 59 13.06 -4.13 12.43
CA SER A 59 12.92 -2.72 12.07
C SER A 59 12.60 -1.88 13.30
N ARG A 60 13.13 -0.66 13.36
CA ARG A 60 12.76 0.29 14.41
C ARG A 60 11.28 0.69 14.24
N MET A 61 10.45 0.40 15.25
CA MET A 61 9.06 0.85 15.31
C MET A 61 8.99 2.25 15.89
N GLY A 62 8.98 3.26 15.02
CA GLY A 62 8.60 4.63 15.40
C GLY A 62 7.08 4.78 15.30
N GLY A 63 6.44 5.48 16.24
CA GLY A 63 4.99 5.62 16.27
C GLY A 63 4.31 4.55 17.14
N HIS A 64 3.34 3.81 16.57
CA HIS A 64 2.53 2.79 17.25
C HIS A 64 2.13 1.66 16.27
N PHE A 65 1.46 0.62 16.78
CA PHE A 65 0.94 -0.46 15.94
C PHE A 65 -0.25 0.02 15.09
N VAL A 66 -0.14 -0.12 13.78
CA VAL A 66 -1.19 0.21 12.80
C VAL A 66 -1.55 -1.05 12.01
N GLN A 67 -2.84 -1.28 11.79
CA GLN A 67 -3.38 -2.41 11.02
C GLN A 67 -4.55 -1.95 10.16
#